data_AF-A0A538C031-F1
#
_entry.id   AF-A0A538C031-F1
#
_cell.length_a   1.000
_cell.length_b   1.000
_cell.length_c   1.000
_cell.angle_alpha   90.00
_cell.angle_beta   90.00
_cell.angle_gamma   90.00
#
_symmetry.space_group_name_H-M   'P 1'
#
loop_
_entity.id
_entity.type
_entity.pdbx_description
1 polymer ?
#
loop_
_entity_poly.entity_id
_entity_poly.type
_entity_poly.pdbx_seq_one_letter_code
_entity_poly.pdbx_strand_id
1 'polypeptide(L)'
;MPVGASPSPTESPSPRPQPTPSPTPAWPLPRCATSWVNGDFDGDGQLDTASICRLKGGTFSLNVQWASGAAGAVSLPDCQSVCEARGAGDLNGDGKDEFFLVYSAGASTEFVEVFELPTSEIFGHHPAKIAPPGSPPGFPPGASAQFDLGGSVIHQGYLTCTTPKGGSREVVSTGTTGTVLSSDQTTWKVHETRFSFSPGKDGLGQFAVVSVRDYTAPFDPDRPFVPPGDPCLDF
;
A
#
# COMPACT_ATOMS: atom_id res chain seq x y z
N MET A 1 72.17 52.35 10.59
CA MET A 1 72.25 51.03 11.27
C MET A 1 71.48 51.12 12.58
N PRO A 2 70.78 50.07 13.03
CA PRO A 2 69.56 49.46 12.51
C PRO A 2 68.30 49.93 13.26
N VAL A 3 67.15 49.80 12.60
CA VAL A 3 65.80 49.97 13.18
C VAL A 3 65.35 48.60 13.67
N GLY A 4 65.07 48.44 14.96
CA GLY A 4 64.73 47.15 15.60
C GLY A 4 63.24 47.05 15.90
N ALA A 5 62.61 46.00 15.37
CA ALA A 5 61.18 45.81 15.19
C ALA A 5 60.33 45.70 16.47
N SER A 6 59.11 46.23 16.39
CA SER A 6 58.00 45.97 17.32
C SER A 6 57.47 44.54 17.10
N PRO A 7 57.17 43.76 18.15
CA PRO A 7 56.59 42.43 17.98
C PRO A 7 55.13 42.53 17.49
N SER A 8 54.82 41.78 16.43
CA SER A 8 53.45 41.60 15.92
C SER A 8 52.56 40.89 16.94
N PRO A 9 51.27 41.26 17.06
CA PRO A 9 50.33 40.50 17.88
C PRO A 9 50.04 39.14 17.20
N THR A 10 50.14 38.07 17.98
CA THR A 10 49.75 36.72 17.57
C THR A 10 48.23 36.67 17.42
N GLU A 11 47.73 36.47 16.20
CA GLU A 11 46.30 36.22 15.98
C GLU A 11 45.91 34.88 16.62
N SER A 12 44.92 34.93 17.51
CA SER A 12 44.28 33.75 18.09
C SER A 12 43.35 33.11 17.05
N PRO A 13 43.36 31.79 16.83
CA PRO A 13 42.50 31.16 15.85
C PRO A 13 41.03 31.31 16.26
N SER A 14 40.21 31.92 15.40
CA SER A 14 38.76 32.03 15.57
C SER A 14 38.12 30.65 15.76
N PRO A 15 37.21 30.47 16.74
CA PRO A 15 36.48 29.22 16.89
C PRO A 15 35.62 28.97 15.65
N ARG A 16 35.73 27.77 15.09
CA ARG A 16 34.93 27.32 13.95
C ARG A 16 33.45 27.38 14.35
N PRO A 17 32.54 27.96 13.56
CA PRO A 17 31.12 27.92 13.89
C PRO A 17 30.66 26.46 13.93
N GLN A 18 30.24 26.03 15.12
CA GLN A 18 29.62 24.74 15.33
C GLN A 18 28.30 24.73 14.54
N PRO A 19 28.00 23.70 13.72
CA PRO A 19 26.74 23.64 13.02
C PRO A 19 25.62 23.65 14.07
N THR A 20 24.82 24.71 14.05
CA THR A 20 23.59 24.80 14.82
C THR A 20 22.73 23.61 14.41
N PRO A 21 22.26 22.75 15.33
CA PRO A 21 21.29 21.73 14.96
C PRO A 21 20.09 22.47 14.33
N SER A 22 19.84 22.19 13.05
CA SER A 22 18.66 22.70 12.37
C SER A 22 17.45 22.21 13.16
N PRO A 23 16.51 23.09 13.56
CA PRO A 23 15.30 22.64 14.21
C PRO A 23 14.52 21.79 13.21
N THR A 24 14.51 20.47 13.45
CA THR A 24 13.59 19.56 12.78
C THR A 24 12.18 20.10 13.02
N PRO A 25 11.37 20.33 11.96
CA PRO A 25 9.98 20.73 12.17
C PRO A 25 9.27 19.63 12.95
N ALA A 26 9.04 19.85 14.24
CA ALA A 26 8.19 19.00 15.05
C ALA A 26 6.75 19.31 14.66
N TRP A 27 6.30 18.73 13.55
CA TRP A 27 4.88 18.58 13.29
C TRP A 27 4.31 17.83 14.50
N PRO A 28 3.25 18.33 15.16
CA PRO A 28 2.63 17.58 16.24
C PRO A 28 2.22 16.24 15.65
N LEU A 29 2.93 15.17 16.05
CA LEU A 29 2.74 13.84 15.49
C LEU A 29 1.24 13.55 15.53
N PRO A 30 0.59 13.39 14.36
CA PRO A 30 -0.81 13.01 14.36
C PRO A 30 -0.93 11.66 15.09
N ARG A 31 -2.12 11.26 15.55
CA ARG A 31 -2.29 9.99 16.26
C ARG A 31 -2.12 8.83 15.27
N CYS A 32 -0.87 8.56 14.91
CA CYS A 32 -0.41 7.56 13.95
C CYS A 32 -0.17 6.20 14.61
N ALA A 33 -0.17 6.17 15.94
CA ALA A 33 0.46 5.09 16.71
C ALA A 33 -0.26 3.74 16.67
N THR A 34 -1.42 3.64 16.02
CA THR A 34 -2.24 2.41 16.04
C THR A 34 -2.31 1.67 14.72
N SER A 35 -1.78 2.23 13.62
CA SER A 35 -1.89 1.63 12.30
C SER A 35 -0.66 1.96 11.45
N TRP A 36 0.28 1.04 11.37
CA TRP A 36 1.49 1.18 10.56
C TRP A 36 1.98 -0.17 10.06
N VAL A 37 2.76 -0.13 8.99
CA VAL A 37 3.47 -1.29 8.42
C VAL A 37 4.87 -0.85 8.02
N ASN A 38 5.79 -1.82 7.95
CA ASN A 38 7.12 -1.61 7.41
C ASN A 38 7.24 -2.31 6.06
N GLY A 39 7.95 -1.69 5.13
CA GLY A 39 8.27 -2.25 3.81
C GLY A 39 9.42 -1.48 3.18
N ASP A 40 10.12 -2.07 2.22
CA ASP A 40 11.12 -1.37 1.39
C ASP A 40 10.41 -0.66 0.24
N PHE A 41 9.80 0.50 0.53
CA PHE A 41 8.91 1.17 -0.42
C PHE A 41 9.70 1.86 -1.55
N ASP A 42 10.95 2.26 -1.28
CA ASP A 42 11.80 2.89 -2.29
C ASP A 42 12.84 1.99 -2.93
N GLY A 43 12.94 0.73 -2.52
CA GLY A 43 13.82 -0.30 -3.09
C GLY A 43 15.30 -0.07 -2.79
N ASP A 44 15.62 0.58 -1.67
CA ASP A 44 17.00 0.80 -1.22
C ASP A 44 17.55 -0.36 -0.37
N GLY A 45 16.71 -1.35 -0.07
CA GLY A 45 17.03 -2.53 0.74
C GLY A 45 16.85 -2.32 2.25
N GLN A 46 16.36 -1.16 2.69
CA GLN A 46 16.07 -0.85 4.08
C GLN A 46 14.56 -0.71 4.29
N LEU A 47 14.11 -1.01 5.51
CA LEU A 47 12.69 -0.89 5.84
C LEU A 47 12.32 0.57 6.13
N ASP A 48 11.34 1.05 5.38
CA ASP A 48 10.60 2.27 5.60
C ASP A 48 9.37 2.00 6.49
N THR A 49 8.71 3.06 6.95
CA THR A 49 7.46 2.96 7.72
C THR A 49 6.34 3.76 7.06
N ALA A 50 5.24 3.09 6.74
CA ALA A 50 3.99 3.72 6.31
C ALA A 50 2.98 3.66 7.46
N SER A 51 2.40 4.81 7.83
CA SER A 51 1.47 4.96 8.95
C SER A 51 0.20 5.69 8.54
N ILE A 52 -0.94 5.21 9.04
CA ILE A 52 -2.22 5.91 8.91
C ILE A 52 -2.49 6.70 10.19
N CYS A 53 -2.72 7.99 10.01
CA CYS A 53 -2.93 8.90 11.12
C CYS A 53 -4.29 9.56 11.03
N ARG A 54 -5.05 9.51 12.12
CA ARG A 54 -6.32 10.24 12.22
C ARG A 54 -6.05 11.68 12.66
N LEU A 55 -6.36 12.62 11.77
CA LEU A 55 -6.17 14.05 11.99
C LEU A 55 -7.31 14.65 12.83
N LYS A 56 -7.05 15.83 13.41
CA LYS A 56 -8.11 16.64 14.03
C LYS A 56 -9.10 17.04 12.93
N GLY A 57 -10.38 16.70 13.10
CA GLY A 57 -11.41 16.90 12.08
C GLY A 57 -11.93 15.58 11.48
N GLY A 58 -11.28 14.45 11.76
CA GLY A 58 -11.77 13.12 11.37
C GLY A 58 -11.22 12.61 10.05
N THR A 59 -10.56 13.44 9.25
CA THR A 59 -9.79 13.04 8.07
C THR A 59 -8.58 12.18 8.43
N PHE A 60 -8.19 11.29 7.53
CA PHE A 60 -7.00 10.47 7.67
C PHE A 60 -5.86 10.95 6.77
N SER A 61 -4.62 10.62 7.14
CA SER A 61 -3.45 10.78 6.27
C SER A 61 -2.61 9.52 6.23
N LEU A 62 -2.02 9.25 5.07
CA LEU A 62 -0.92 8.30 4.91
C LEU A 62 0.39 9.06 5.06
N ASN A 63 1.23 8.62 5.98
CA ASN A 63 2.50 9.24 6.33
C ASN A 63 3.58 8.19 6.08
N VAL A 64 4.61 8.56 5.34
CA VAL A 64 5.71 7.67 5.01
C VAL A 64 7.00 8.27 5.57
N GLN A 65 7.75 7.45 6.30
CA GLN A 65 9.06 7.77 6.80
C GLN A 65 10.04 6.79 6.16
N TRP A 66 10.92 7.31 5.29
CA TRP A 66 11.94 6.50 4.65
C TRP A 66 13.15 6.31 5.57
N ALA A 67 13.84 5.18 5.41
CA ALA A 67 15.06 4.85 6.16
C ALA A 67 16.18 5.89 5.95
N SER A 68 16.21 6.53 4.79
CA SER A 68 17.09 7.66 4.45
C SER A 68 16.87 8.91 5.33
N GLY A 69 15.76 8.96 6.07
CA GLY A 69 15.35 10.11 6.90
C GLY A 69 14.39 11.07 6.19
N ALA A 70 14.13 10.89 4.89
CA ALA A 70 13.07 11.61 4.19
C ALA A 70 11.70 11.24 4.80
N ALA A 71 10.74 12.16 4.74
CA ALA A 71 9.37 11.92 5.19
C ALA A 71 8.36 12.73 4.39
N GLY A 72 7.14 12.20 4.28
CA GLY A 72 6.04 12.85 3.57
C GLY A 72 4.68 12.42 4.09
N ALA A 73 3.65 13.21 3.80
CA ALA A 73 2.28 12.94 4.21
C ALA A 73 1.24 13.40 3.20
N VAL A 74 0.30 12.52 2.86
CA VAL A 74 -0.82 12.79 1.95
C VAL A 74 -2.14 12.62 2.68
N SER A 75 -3.13 13.45 2.33
CA SER A 75 -4.49 13.28 2.87
C SER A 75 -5.20 12.12 2.17
N LEU A 76 -5.97 11.34 2.93
CA LEU A 76 -6.83 10.27 2.45
C LEU A 76 -8.30 10.66 2.64
N PRO A 77 -8.89 11.43 1.71
CA PRO A 77 -10.28 11.87 1.82
C PRO A 77 -11.29 10.73 1.61
N ASP A 78 -10.89 9.67 0.92
CA ASP A 78 -11.76 8.55 0.56
C ASP A 78 -11.92 7.51 1.68
N CYS A 79 -11.08 7.58 2.71
CA CYS A 79 -11.24 6.79 3.93
C CYS A 79 -12.54 7.19 4.64
N GLN A 80 -13.43 6.22 4.86
CA GLN A 80 -14.75 6.45 5.47
C GLN A 80 -14.73 6.19 6.99
N SER A 81 -15.26 5.04 7.42
CA SER A 81 -15.37 4.62 8.82
C SER A 81 -14.10 3.96 9.36
N VAL A 82 -13.26 3.43 8.47
CA VAL A 82 -12.01 2.72 8.74
C VAL A 82 -10.92 3.28 7.83
N CYS A 83 -9.68 3.28 8.31
CA CYS A 83 -8.51 3.65 7.52
C CYS A 83 -7.28 3.02 8.20
N GLU A 84 -6.78 1.91 7.66
CA GLU A 84 -5.76 1.09 8.33
C GLU A 84 -4.71 0.56 7.35
N ALA A 85 -3.45 0.63 7.79
CA ALA A 85 -2.31 0.03 7.14
C ALA A 85 -2.40 -1.49 7.32
N ARG A 86 -2.61 -2.21 6.22
CA ARG A 86 -2.96 -3.64 6.26
C ARG A 86 -1.77 -4.57 6.08
N GLY A 87 -0.82 -4.16 5.24
CA GLY A 87 0.37 -4.92 4.91
C GLY A 87 1.28 -4.14 3.95
N ALA A 88 2.47 -4.69 3.72
CA ALA A 88 3.39 -4.26 2.69
C ALA A 88 4.07 -5.47 2.05
N GLY A 89 4.34 -5.43 0.75
CA GLY A 89 5.13 -6.46 0.08
C GLY A 89 5.22 -6.30 -1.43
N ASP A 90 6.33 -6.77 -2.01
CA ASP A 90 6.66 -6.67 -3.44
C ASP A 90 5.71 -7.51 -4.34
N LEU A 91 4.65 -6.87 -4.81
CA LEU A 91 3.54 -7.47 -5.54
C LEU A 91 3.86 -7.63 -7.03
N ASN A 92 4.61 -6.69 -7.61
CA ASN A 92 5.01 -6.70 -9.03
C ASN A 92 6.37 -7.39 -9.29
N GLY A 93 7.17 -7.66 -8.27
CA GLY A 93 8.51 -8.25 -8.36
C GLY A 93 9.60 -7.26 -8.81
N ASP A 94 9.41 -5.96 -8.64
CA ASP A 94 10.36 -4.93 -9.05
C ASP A 94 11.40 -4.56 -7.97
N GLY A 95 11.29 -5.20 -6.80
CA GLY A 95 12.16 -4.97 -5.65
C GLY A 95 11.72 -3.82 -4.76
N LYS A 96 10.51 -3.28 -4.95
CA LYS A 96 9.85 -2.34 -4.03
C LYS A 96 8.63 -3.02 -3.44
N ASP A 97 8.38 -2.75 -2.17
CA ASP A 97 7.15 -3.21 -1.55
C ASP A 97 5.98 -2.30 -1.93
N GLU A 98 4.81 -2.89 -2.19
CA GLU A 98 3.57 -2.14 -2.30
C GLU A 98 2.89 -2.00 -0.94
N PHE A 99 2.21 -0.88 -0.72
CA PHE A 99 1.44 -0.63 0.50
C PHE A 99 -0.04 -0.98 0.33
N PHE A 100 -0.60 -1.69 1.30
CA PHE A 100 -2.01 -2.08 1.31
C PHE A 100 -2.79 -1.26 2.35
N LEU A 101 -3.84 -0.57 1.89
CA LEU A 101 -4.71 0.27 2.70
C LEU A 101 -6.11 -0.34 2.78
N VAL A 102 -6.60 -0.60 3.99
CA VAL A 102 -8.05 -0.75 4.21
C VAL A 102 -8.65 0.65 4.29
N TYR A 103 -9.49 1.02 3.32
CA TYR A 103 -10.12 2.35 3.24
C TYR A 103 -11.58 2.37 3.71
N SER A 104 -12.18 1.19 3.85
CA SER A 104 -13.55 1.01 4.35
C SER A 104 -13.75 -0.42 4.83
N ALA A 105 -14.76 -0.61 5.67
CA ALA A 105 -15.21 -1.92 6.09
C ALA A 105 -16.73 -1.96 6.30
N GLY A 106 -17.32 -3.12 6.01
CA GLY A 106 -18.72 -3.46 6.23
C GLY A 106 -18.89 -4.59 7.25
N ALA A 107 -20.08 -5.19 7.29
CA ALA A 107 -20.49 -6.16 8.33
C ALA A 107 -19.46 -7.28 8.60
N SER A 108 -18.75 -7.75 7.58
CA SER A 108 -17.67 -8.74 7.70
C SER A 108 -16.65 -8.66 6.56
N THR A 109 -16.60 -7.53 5.86
CA THR A 109 -15.79 -7.36 4.64
C THR A 109 -14.95 -6.11 4.78
N GLU A 110 -13.65 -6.21 4.53
CA GLU A 110 -12.74 -5.08 4.39
C GLU A 110 -12.59 -4.74 2.91
N PHE A 111 -12.42 -3.45 2.60
CA PHE A 111 -12.12 -2.99 1.26
C PHE A 111 -10.72 -2.43 1.21
N VAL A 112 -9.89 -2.98 0.33
CA VAL A 112 -8.45 -2.74 0.25
C VAL A 112 -8.10 -2.11 -1.09
N GLU A 113 -7.22 -1.11 -1.04
CA GLU A 113 -6.52 -0.52 -2.17
C GLU A 113 -5.01 -0.73 -2.02
N VAL A 114 -4.30 -0.68 -3.13
CA VAL A 114 -2.85 -0.87 -3.20
C VAL A 114 -2.19 0.43 -3.67
N PHE A 115 -1.07 0.80 -3.06
CA PHE A 115 -0.30 2.00 -3.40
C PHE A 115 1.14 1.63 -3.75
N GLU A 116 1.65 2.28 -4.78
CA GLU A 116 3.09 2.41 -5.00
C GLU A 116 3.59 3.63 -4.21
N LEU A 117 4.62 3.48 -3.38
CA LEU A 117 5.11 4.55 -2.51
C LEU A 117 6.56 4.95 -2.84
N PRO A 118 6.79 5.71 -3.95
CA PRO A 118 8.13 6.19 -4.28
C PRO A 118 8.69 7.14 -3.21
N THR A 119 10.01 7.43 -3.23
CA THR A 119 10.69 8.40 -2.34
C THR A 119 10.29 9.88 -2.57
N SER A 120 9.02 10.14 -2.83
CA SER A 120 8.43 11.46 -2.99
C SER A 120 6.91 11.36 -2.79
N GLU A 121 6.25 12.47 -2.45
CA GLU A 121 4.79 12.52 -2.31
C GLU A 121 4.02 12.45 -3.64
N ILE A 122 4.69 12.05 -4.75
CA ILE A 122 4.08 11.91 -6.08
C ILE A 122 2.90 10.92 -6.07
N PHE A 123 2.91 9.93 -5.17
CA PHE A 123 1.78 9.01 -4.97
C PHE A 123 0.48 9.72 -4.63
N GLY A 124 0.54 10.89 -3.96
CA GLY A 124 -0.64 11.67 -3.60
C GLY A 124 -1.70 10.79 -2.92
N HIS A 125 -2.97 11.00 -3.26
CA HIS A 125 -4.08 10.13 -2.82
C HIS A 125 -4.47 9.13 -3.91
N HIS A 126 -3.52 8.73 -4.77
CA HIS A 126 -3.81 7.94 -5.96
C HIS A 126 -3.38 6.49 -5.78
N PRO A 127 -4.28 5.59 -5.37
CA PRO A 127 -4.01 4.16 -5.39
C PRO A 127 -3.79 3.67 -6.82
N ALA A 128 -3.26 2.46 -6.92
CA ALA A 128 -3.10 1.74 -8.17
C ALA A 128 -4.42 1.61 -8.92
N LYS A 129 -4.35 1.75 -10.26
CA LYS A 129 -5.53 1.78 -11.12
C LYS A 129 -5.69 0.52 -11.94
N ILE A 130 -6.92 0.26 -12.38
CA ILE A 130 -7.23 -0.79 -13.36
C ILE A 130 -6.89 -0.31 -14.77
N ALA A 131 -6.05 -1.05 -15.50
CA ALA A 131 -5.76 -0.80 -16.91
C ALA A 131 -6.96 -1.16 -17.81
N PRO A 132 -7.11 -0.49 -18.97
CA PRO A 132 -7.98 -1.00 -20.02
C PRO A 132 -7.64 -2.45 -20.40
N PRO A 133 -8.65 -3.32 -20.62
CA PRO A 133 -10.09 -3.03 -20.68
C PRO A 133 -10.84 -3.08 -19.34
N GLY A 134 -10.19 -3.47 -18.24
CA GLY A 134 -10.84 -3.77 -16.96
C GLY A 134 -11.61 -5.10 -16.96
N SER A 135 -12.33 -5.38 -15.87
CA SER A 135 -13.21 -6.55 -15.67
C SER A 135 -14.53 -6.11 -15.01
N PRO A 136 -15.51 -5.62 -15.80
CA PRO A 136 -16.81 -5.21 -15.27
C PRO A 136 -17.61 -6.39 -14.69
N PRO A 137 -18.45 -6.16 -13.66
CA PRO A 137 -18.78 -4.85 -13.08
C PRO A 137 -17.78 -4.36 -12.03
N GLY A 138 -16.90 -5.22 -11.50
CA GLY A 138 -16.10 -4.91 -10.31
C GLY A 138 -14.88 -4.04 -10.56
N PHE A 139 -14.27 -4.15 -11.74
CA PHE A 139 -13.02 -3.46 -12.06
C PHE A 139 -13.14 -2.62 -13.34
N PRO A 140 -13.79 -1.45 -13.30
CA PRO A 140 -13.86 -0.56 -14.45
C PRO A 140 -12.47 -0.03 -14.84
N PRO A 141 -12.19 0.16 -16.14
CA PRO A 141 -10.91 0.71 -16.57
C PRO A 141 -10.72 2.15 -16.09
N GLY A 142 -9.53 2.45 -15.57
CA GLY A 142 -9.14 3.76 -15.05
C GLY A 142 -9.56 4.05 -13.61
N ALA A 143 -10.40 3.20 -13.00
CA ALA A 143 -10.77 3.30 -11.59
C ALA A 143 -9.65 2.77 -10.68
N SER A 144 -9.67 3.16 -9.41
CA SER A 144 -8.84 2.54 -8.37
C SER A 144 -9.11 1.03 -8.30
N ALA A 145 -8.05 0.24 -8.11
CA ALA A 145 -8.17 -1.18 -7.87
C ALA A 145 -8.63 -1.42 -6.43
N GLN A 146 -9.92 -1.71 -6.27
CA GLN A 146 -10.56 -1.95 -4.98
C GLN A 146 -10.88 -3.43 -4.84
N PHE A 147 -10.34 -4.05 -3.81
CA PHE A 147 -10.50 -5.46 -3.51
C PHE A 147 -11.30 -5.64 -2.22
N ASP A 148 -12.12 -6.67 -2.15
CA ASP A 148 -12.85 -7.06 -0.95
C ASP A 148 -12.15 -8.26 -0.29
N LEU A 149 -11.97 -8.18 1.02
CA LEU A 149 -11.36 -9.23 1.84
C LEU A 149 -12.32 -9.66 2.94
N GLY A 150 -12.37 -10.97 3.19
CA GLY A 150 -13.28 -11.55 4.17
C GLY A 150 -14.70 -11.63 3.63
N GLY A 151 -15.68 -11.75 4.52
CA GLY A 151 -17.07 -11.85 4.14
C GLY A 151 -17.92 -12.55 5.18
N SER A 152 -19.09 -13.00 4.77
CA SER A 152 -20.08 -13.67 5.60
C SER A 152 -20.37 -15.09 5.09
N VAL A 153 -21.36 -15.76 5.68
CA VAL A 153 -21.82 -17.08 5.23
C VAL A 153 -22.29 -17.08 3.77
N ILE A 154 -22.68 -15.93 3.21
CA ILE A 154 -23.26 -15.83 1.86
C ILE A 154 -22.39 -15.07 0.85
N HIS A 155 -21.27 -14.48 1.28
CA HIS A 155 -20.34 -13.72 0.44
C HIS A 155 -18.92 -13.89 0.95
N GLN A 156 -17.95 -14.12 0.07
CA GLN A 156 -16.54 -14.17 0.45
C GLN A 156 -15.64 -13.46 -0.57
N GLY A 157 -14.69 -12.69 -0.04
CA GLY A 157 -13.67 -11.91 -0.73
C GLY A 157 -12.28 -12.38 -0.34
N TYR A 158 -11.43 -12.61 -1.34
CA TYR A 158 -10.05 -13.01 -1.16
C TYR A 158 -9.15 -12.33 -2.16
N LEU A 159 -7.93 -12.04 -1.71
CA LEU A 159 -6.83 -11.60 -2.54
C LEU A 159 -5.66 -12.57 -2.35
N THR A 160 -5.41 -13.39 -3.36
CA THR A 160 -4.32 -14.36 -3.36
C THR A 160 -3.32 -14.08 -4.45
N CYS A 161 -2.10 -14.53 -4.23
CA CYS A 161 -0.98 -14.33 -5.10
C CYS A 161 -0.52 -15.68 -5.63
N THR A 162 -0.25 -15.74 -6.93
CA THR A 162 0.23 -16.96 -7.58
C THR A 162 1.40 -16.63 -8.48
N THR A 163 2.37 -17.53 -8.58
CA THR A 163 3.44 -17.43 -9.57
C THR A 163 3.35 -18.64 -10.51
N PRO A 164 2.74 -18.48 -11.70
CA PRO A 164 2.72 -19.53 -12.70
C PRO A 164 4.14 -20.01 -13.02
N LYS A 165 4.31 -21.29 -13.37
CA LYS A 165 5.63 -21.83 -13.71
C LYS A 165 6.24 -21.06 -14.89
N GLY A 166 7.33 -20.35 -14.63
CA GLY A 166 8.02 -19.53 -15.63
C GLY A 166 7.31 -18.21 -15.98
N GLY A 167 6.30 -17.81 -15.20
CA GLY A 167 5.59 -16.54 -15.33
C GLY A 167 5.90 -15.58 -14.19
N SER A 168 5.43 -14.34 -14.33
CA SER A 168 5.48 -13.31 -13.28
C SER A 168 4.45 -13.57 -12.18
N ARG A 169 4.61 -12.92 -11.02
CA ARG A 169 3.61 -12.95 -9.95
C ARG A 169 2.28 -12.36 -10.47
N GLU A 170 1.19 -13.05 -10.19
CA GLU A 170 -0.17 -12.63 -10.52
C GLU A 170 -0.97 -12.45 -9.23
N VAL A 171 -1.82 -11.43 -9.22
CA VAL A 171 -2.77 -11.14 -8.15
C VAL A 171 -4.13 -11.66 -8.56
N VAL A 172 -4.77 -12.42 -7.69
CA VAL A 172 -6.03 -13.10 -7.95
C VAL A 172 -7.06 -12.56 -6.97
N SER A 173 -8.01 -11.79 -7.49
CA SER A 173 -9.20 -11.40 -6.73
C SER A 173 -10.29 -12.44 -6.90
N THR A 174 -10.82 -12.92 -5.77
CA THR A 174 -11.98 -13.80 -5.71
C THR A 174 -13.03 -13.18 -4.79
N GLY A 175 -14.04 -12.50 -5.32
CA GLY A 175 -15.15 -11.98 -4.50
C GLY A 175 -15.71 -10.61 -4.86
N THR A 176 -14.93 -9.75 -5.52
CA THR A 176 -15.30 -8.33 -5.77
C THR A 176 -16.54 -8.18 -6.66
N THR A 177 -16.92 -9.25 -7.36
CA THR A 177 -18.13 -9.35 -8.19
C THR A 177 -19.00 -10.57 -7.87
N GLY A 178 -18.76 -11.26 -6.75
CA GLY A 178 -19.73 -12.21 -6.22
C GLY A 178 -19.28 -13.67 -6.14
N THR A 179 -18.42 -13.97 -5.17
CA THR A 179 -18.49 -15.31 -4.56
C THR A 179 -19.77 -15.38 -3.74
N VAL A 180 -20.85 -15.92 -4.30
CA VAL A 180 -22.18 -15.92 -3.67
C VAL A 180 -22.66 -17.34 -3.48
N LEU A 181 -23.17 -17.63 -2.28
CA LEU A 181 -23.78 -18.91 -1.97
C LEU A 181 -25.12 -19.02 -2.69
N SER A 182 -25.36 -20.16 -3.35
CA SER A 182 -26.62 -20.47 -4.00
C SER A 182 -27.79 -20.46 -3.00
N SER A 183 -29.00 -20.19 -3.48
CA SER A 183 -30.19 -20.10 -2.61
C SER A 183 -30.54 -21.42 -1.92
N ASP A 184 -30.14 -22.55 -2.49
CA ASP A 184 -30.24 -23.89 -1.91
C ASP A 184 -29.07 -24.23 -0.96
N GLN A 185 -28.10 -23.32 -0.82
CA GLN A 185 -26.94 -23.42 0.07
C GLN A 185 -26.07 -24.67 -0.18
N THR A 186 -25.92 -25.08 -1.44
CA THR A 186 -25.07 -26.22 -1.79
C THR A 186 -23.83 -25.83 -2.59
N THR A 187 -23.81 -24.63 -3.17
CA THR A 187 -22.85 -24.28 -4.21
C THR A 187 -22.45 -22.81 -4.12
N TRP A 188 -21.16 -22.55 -4.10
CA TRP A 188 -20.59 -21.22 -4.38
C TRP A 188 -20.60 -20.96 -5.87
N LYS A 189 -21.15 -19.83 -6.30
CA LYS A 189 -20.81 -19.22 -7.58
C LYS A 189 -19.59 -18.36 -7.35
N VAL A 190 -18.49 -18.60 -8.06
CA VAL A 190 -17.21 -17.93 -7.87
C VAL A 190 -16.88 -17.12 -9.11
N HIS A 191 -16.55 -15.85 -8.91
CA HIS A 191 -15.95 -15.00 -9.94
C HIS A 191 -14.52 -14.66 -9.55
N GLU A 192 -13.59 -15.02 -10.42
CA GLU A 192 -12.17 -14.82 -10.25
C GLU A 192 -11.66 -13.85 -11.33
N THR A 193 -10.99 -12.78 -10.92
CA THR A 193 -10.22 -11.93 -11.84
C THR A 193 -8.74 -12.02 -11.49
N ARG A 194 -7.92 -12.39 -12.47
CA ARG A 194 -6.46 -12.42 -12.36
C ARG A 194 -5.88 -11.16 -12.95
N PHE A 195 -4.90 -10.59 -12.26
CA PHE A 195 -4.20 -9.39 -12.66
C PHE A 195 -2.69 -9.63 -12.68
N SER A 196 -2.04 -9.00 -13.65
CA SER A 196 -0.64 -8.63 -13.52
C SER A 196 -0.58 -7.24 -12.90
N PHE A 197 0.37 -7.02 -12.01
CA PHE A 197 0.64 -5.71 -11.43
C PHE A 197 1.97 -5.19 -11.98
N SER A 198 2.03 -3.90 -12.31
CA SER A 198 3.23 -3.25 -12.86
C SER A 198 3.24 -1.78 -12.50
N PRO A 199 4.43 -1.14 -12.41
CA PRO A 199 4.50 0.31 -12.30
C PRO A 199 3.78 0.97 -13.48
N GLY A 200 2.85 1.89 -13.20
CA GLY A 200 2.15 2.64 -14.24
C GLY A 200 3.04 3.72 -14.86
N LYS A 201 2.56 4.33 -15.95
CA LYS A 201 3.33 5.35 -16.70
C LYS A 201 3.63 6.61 -15.91
N ASP A 202 2.81 6.90 -14.91
CA ASP A 202 2.94 8.00 -13.95
C ASP A 202 3.75 7.62 -12.71
N GLY A 203 4.30 6.39 -12.66
CA GLY A 203 4.96 5.84 -11.48
C GLY A 203 3.96 5.39 -10.40
N LEU A 204 2.66 5.39 -10.70
CA LEU A 204 1.63 4.85 -9.82
C LEU A 204 1.27 3.45 -10.33
N GLY A 205 1.17 2.47 -9.43
CA GLY A 205 0.88 1.08 -9.81
C GLY A 205 -0.32 0.91 -10.74
N GLN A 206 -0.28 -0.11 -11.60
CA GLN A 206 -1.37 -0.44 -12.51
C GLN A 206 -1.63 -1.94 -12.55
N PHE A 207 -2.89 -2.32 -12.36
CA PHE A 207 -3.38 -3.69 -12.51
C PHE A 207 -3.95 -3.90 -13.91
N ALA A 208 -3.38 -4.82 -14.67
CA ALA A 208 -3.93 -5.25 -15.95
C ALA A 208 -4.59 -6.62 -15.82
N VAL A 209 -5.82 -6.75 -16.33
CA VAL A 209 -6.55 -8.02 -16.31
C VAL A 209 -5.85 -9.03 -17.21
N VAL A 210 -5.39 -10.13 -16.62
CA VAL A 210 -4.78 -11.27 -17.31
C VAL A 210 -5.86 -12.25 -17.75
N SER A 211 -6.79 -12.57 -16.86
CA SER A 211 -7.92 -13.46 -17.18
C SER A 211 -9.06 -13.26 -16.20
N VAL A 212 -10.25 -13.69 -16.63
CA VAL A 212 -11.46 -13.72 -15.82
C VAL A 212 -12.05 -15.12 -15.92
N ARG A 213 -12.51 -15.66 -14.81
CA ARG A 213 -13.10 -16.99 -14.75
C ARG A 213 -14.30 -17.01 -13.82
N ASP A 214 -15.42 -17.48 -14.36
CA ASP A 214 -16.60 -17.86 -13.58
C ASP A 214 -16.65 -19.38 -13.43
N TYR A 215 -16.89 -19.86 -12.21
CA TYR A 215 -17.06 -21.28 -11.95
C TYR A 215 -17.93 -21.53 -10.71
N THR A 216 -18.14 -22.80 -10.39
CA THR A 216 -18.82 -23.21 -9.17
C THR A 216 -17.95 -24.09 -8.31
N ALA A 217 -18.12 -23.99 -6.99
CA ALA A 217 -17.47 -24.83 -6.00
C ALA A 217 -18.51 -25.35 -5.00
N PRO A 218 -18.37 -26.56 -4.46
CA PRO A 218 -19.28 -27.05 -3.44
C PRO A 218 -19.21 -26.18 -2.17
N PHE A 219 -20.35 -25.93 -1.54
CA PHE A 219 -20.42 -25.38 -0.19
C PHE A 219 -20.34 -26.51 0.83
N ASP A 220 -19.47 -26.35 1.81
CA ASP A 220 -19.34 -27.24 2.97
C ASP A 220 -19.35 -26.36 4.23
N PRO A 221 -20.33 -26.49 5.13
CA PRO A 221 -20.40 -25.68 6.34
C PRO A 221 -19.26 -25.97 7.32
N ASP A 222 -18.62 -27.14 7.22
CA ASP A 222 -17.51 -27.54 8.08
C ASP A 222 -16.13 -27.23 7.47
N ARG A 223 -16.10 -26.79 6.20
CA ARG A 223 -14.86 -26.46 5.49
C ARG A 223 -14.99 -25.15 4.72
N PRO A 224 -14.22 -24.11 5.09
CA PRO A 224 -14.26 -22.85 4.37
C PRO A 224 -13.82 -23.05 2.92
N PHE A 225 -14.38 -22.23 2.03
CA PHE A 225 -13.88 -22.13 0.67
C PHE A 225 -12.42 -21.64 0.72
N VAL A 226 -11.55 -22.28 -0.07
CA VAL A 226 -10.14 -21.89 -0.18
C VAL A 226 -9.88 -21.55 -1.65
N PRO A 227 -9.62 -20.27 -1.97
CA PRO A 227 -9.26 -19.87 -3.33
C PRO A 227 -7.89 -20.42 -3.73
N PRO A 228 -7.58 -20.49 -5.03
CA PRO A 228 -6.24 -20.85 -5.48
C PRO A 228 -5.20 -19.80 -5.10
N GLY A 229 -4.00 -20.24 -4.72
CA GLY A 229 -2.86 -19.39 -4.40
C GLY A 229 -2.67 -19.12 -2.91
N ASP A 230 -1.58 -18.44 -2.58
CA ASP A 230 -1.27 -18.05 -1.21
C ASP A 230 -1.84 -16.65 -0.93
N PRO A 231 -2.24 -16.32 0.31
CA PRO A 231 -2.70 -14.97 0.64
C PRO A 231 -1.69 -13.91 0.22
N CYS A 232 -2.13 -12.86 -0.48
CA CYS A 232 -1.23 -11.79 -0.88
C CYS A 232 -0.74 -10.93 0.28
N LEU A 233 -1.31 -11.04 1.48
CA LEU A 233 -1.08 -10.12 2.61
C LEU A 233 -0.45 -10.78 3.84
N ASP A 234 -0.12 -12.06 3.75
CA ASP A 234 0.57 -12.80 4.81
C ASP A 234 2.07 -12.78 4.49
N PHE A 235 2.75 -11.71 4.92
CA PHE A 235 4.20 -11.49 4.75
C PHE A 235 4.94 -11.62 6.09
#